data_AF-A0A6P3FQF0-F1
#
_entry.id   AF-A0A6P3FQF0-F1
#
_cell.length_a   1.000
_cell.length_b   1.000
_cell.length_c   1.000
_cell.angle_alpha   90.00
_cell.angle_beta   90.00
_cell.angle_gamma   90.00
#
_symmetry.space_group_name_H-M   'P 1'
#
loop_
_entity.id
_entity.type
_entity.pdbx_description
1 polymer ?
#
loop_
_entity_poly.entity_id
_entity_poly.type
_entity_poly.pdbx_seq_one_letter_code
_entity_poly.pdbx_strand_id
1 'polypeptide(L)'
;MFLLLSALQVLAVAIAQNPGDDNKVIGGYSCIRNSQPWQVALLAGAGRRFLCGGVLLLDQWVLTAAHCARPILYVSLGKHNLRRWEATQQVLHVQRQVPHPSYNARTHDSDLMLLRLRQRARIGRAVRPIGLARSCASPGTSCLVSGWGTTSSPIARYPSALQCVNINIFSDQACQQAYPNAITEGMVCAGVPQGGRDSCQGDSGGPLVCGGQLQGLVSWGMERCAMAGYPGVYTNLCKYRSWIQRTMQGQ
;
A
#
# COMPACT_ATOMS: atom_id res chain seq x y z
N MET A 1 -11.00 34.84 64.90
CA MET A 1 -9.67 34.37 64.45
C MET A 1 -9.87 32.98 63.88
N PHE A 2 -9.58 32.78 62.59
CA PHE A 2 -9.61 31.58 61.72
C PHE A 2 -10.20 32.00 60.35
N LEU A 3 -9.41 32.62 59.47
CA LEU A 3 -8.54 32.04 58.42
C LEU A 3 -9.32 31.40 57.25
N LEU A 4 -9.33 32.17 56.14
CA LEU A 4 -9.17 31.81 54.72
C LEU A 4 -9.79 30.51 54.18
N LEU A 5 -10.50 30.63 53.04
CA LEU A 5 -10.08 30.06 51.74
C LEU A 5 -11.14 30.38 50.67
N SER A 6 -10.85 31.36 49.82
CA SER A 6 -11.59 31.62 48.58
C SER A 6 -11.23 30.56 47.54
N ALA A 7 -12.13 29.61 47.29
CA ALA A 7 -11.99 28.62 46.22
C ALA A 7 -12.32 29.25 44.85
N LEU A 8 -11.28 29.47 44.04
CA LEU A 8 -11.41 29.90 42.65
C LEU A 8 -11.90 28.71 41.81
N GLN A 9 -13.19 28.69 41.44
CA GLN A 9 -13.71 27.68 40.53
C GLN A 9 -13.26 27.99 39.09
N VAL A 10 -12.21 27.32 38.64
CA VAL A 10 -11.84 27.27 37.23
C VAL A 10 -12.86 26.35 36.53
N LEU A 11 -13.79 26.93 35.78
CA LEU A 11 -14.61 26.16 34.83
C LEU A 11 -13.67 25.63 33.74
N ALA A 12 -13.30 24.36 33.84
CA ALA A 12 -12.68 23.63 32.75
C ALA A 12 -13.72 23.46 31.64
N VAL A 13 -13.64 24.29 30.60
CA VAL A 13 -14.35 24.03 29.35
C VAL A 13 -13.71 22.79 28.73
N ALA A 14 -14.37 21.65 28.89
CA ALA A 14 -14.02 20.45 28.13
C ALA A 14 -14.27 20.76 26.65
N ILE A 15 -13.20 21.04 25.91
CA ILE A 15 -13.25 21.01 24.44
C ILE A 15 -13.50 19.55 24.10
N ALA A 16 -14.74 19.23 23.77
CA ALA A 16 -15.09 17.94 23.18
C ALA A 16 -14.30 17.83 21.88
N GLN A 17 -13.20 17.08 21.90
CA GLN A 17 -12.55 16.66 20.68
C GLN A 17 -13.53 15.75 19.95
N ASN A 18 -14.10 16.29 18.88
CA ASN A 18 -14.90 15.53 17.94
C ASN A 18 -14.04 14.35 17.45
N PRO A 19 -14.42 13.08 17.68
CA PRO A 19 -13.64 11.94 17.21
C PRO A 19 -13.83 11.87 15.69
N GLY A 20 -13.00 12.62 14.98
CA GLY A 20 -13.01 12.69 13.53
C GLY A 20 -12.51 11.39 12.91
N ASP A 21 -13.44 10.70 12.25
CA ASP A 21 -13.22 9.90 11.03
C ASP A 21 -12.35 8.64 11.18
N ASP A 22 -12.92 7.60 11.81
CA ASP A 22 -12.34 6.24 11.90
C ASP A 22 -12.49 5.45 10.58
N ASN A 23 -11.79 5.91 9.54
CA ASN A 23 -11.60 5.20 8.28
C ASN A 23 -10.11 4.85 8.12
N LYS A 24 -9.63 3.83 8.85
CA LYS A 24 -8.21 3.40 8.97
C LYS A 24 -7.95 2.07 8.24
N VAL A 25 -6.87 1.89 7.45
CA VAL A 25 -6.34 0.53 7.17
C VAL A 25 -6.34 -0.26 8.48
N ILE A 26 -6.59 -1.57 8.51
CA ILE A 26 -6.87 -2.24 9.79
C ILE A 26 -5.74 -1.94 10.79
N GLY A 27 -6.08 -1.28 11.91
CA GLY A 27 -5.14 -0.80 12.94
C GLY A 27 -4.11 0.28 12.51
N GLY A 28 -4.31 0.91 11.36
CA GLY A 28 -3.51 1.99 10.77
C GLY A 28 -4.03 3.39 11.08
N TYR A 29 -3.58 4.36 10.29
CA TYR A 29 -3.86 5.78 10.45
C TYR A 29 -3.84 6.51 9.11
N SER A 30 -4.48 7.68 9.02
CA SER A 30 -4.42 8.47 7.78
C SER A 30 -2.99 8.94 7.53
N CYS A 31 -2.47 8.65 6.33
CA CYS A 31 -1.15 9.12 5.95
C CYS A 31 -1.11 10.65 5.96
N ILE A 32 0.05 11.22 6.32
CA ILE A 32 0.28 12.65 6.12
C ILE A 32 0.16 12.94 4.62
N ARG A 33 -0.56 14.02 4.27
CA ARG A 33 -0.76 14.41 2.87
C ARG A 33 0.59 14.52 2.14
N ASN A 34 0.69 13.85 1.00
CA ASN A 34 1.89 13.78 0.14
C ASN A 34 3.13 13.11 0.78
N SER A 35 2.99 12.41 1.91
CA SER A 35 4.12 11.68 2.50
C SER A 35 4.51 10.43 1.73
N GLN A 36 3.59 9.89 0.91
CA GLN A 36 3.81 8.73 0.02
C GLN A 36 3.74 9.16 -1.45
N PRO A 37 4.67 10.00 -1.96
CA PRO A 37 4.55 10.63 -3.27
C PRO A 37 4.71 9.66 -4.46
N TRP A 38 5.11 8.41 -4.20
CA TRP A 38 5.17 7.33 -5.19
C TRP A 38 3.85 6.56 -5.31
N GLN A 39 2.89 6.77 -4.40
CA GLN A 39 1.63 6.04 -4.37
C GLN A 39 0.83 6.30 -5.64
N VAL A 40 0.36 5.22 -6.25
CA VAL A 40 -0.56 5.23 -7.39
C VAL A 40 -1.92 4.71 -6.95
N ALA A 41 -2.98 5.37 -7.42
CA ALA A 41 -4.30 4.76 -7.51
C ALA A 41 -4.51 4.24 -8.93
N LEU A 42 -4.63 2.93 -9.09
CA LEU A 42 -4.88 2.30 -10.38
C LEU A 42 -6.39 2.27 -10.63
N LEU A 43 -6.80 2.84 -11.76
CA LEU A 43 -8.19 3.03 -12.14
C LEU A 43 -8.52 2.20 -13.38
N ALA A 44 -9.72 1.63 -13.44
CA ALA A 44 -10.13 0.74 -14.53
C ALA A 44 -11.39 1.21 -15.26
N GLY A 45 -11.43 0.91 -16.56
CA GLY A 45 -12.60 1.12 -17.43
C GLY A 45 -12.92 2.59 -17.74
N ALA A 46 -14.00 2.80 -18.52
CA ALA A 46 -14.43 4.12 -18.96
C ALA A 46 -14.76 5.06 -17.78
N GLY A 47 -15.35 4.52 -16.71
CA GLY A 47 -15.67 5.26 -15.49
C GLY A 47 -14.48 5.52 -14.56
N ARG A 48 -13.26 5.07 -14.90
CA ARG A 48 -12.04 5.24 -14.10
C ARG A 48 -12.23 4.87 -12.63
N ARG A 49 -12.88 3.74 -12.38
CA ARG A 49 -13.16 3.26 -11.02
C ARG A 49 -11.87 2.78 -10.37
N PHE A 50 -11.66 3.14 -9.10
CA PHE A 50 -10.54 2.61 -8.32
C PHE A 50 -10.56 1.08 -8.30
N LEU A 51 -9.39 0.48 -8.53
CA LEU A 51 -9.20 -0.97 -8.61
C LEU A 51 -8.15 -1.45 -7.61
N CYS A 52 -6.94 -0.90 -7.70
CA CYS A 52 -5.76 -1.36 -6.98
C CYS A 52 -4.86 -0.17 -6.60
N GLY A 53 -3.88 -0.42 -5.74
CA GLY A 53 -2.71 0.43 -5.57
C GLY A 53 -1.69 0.27 -6.71
N GLY A 54 -0.54 0.91 -6.52
CA GLY A 54 0.60 0.84 -7.42
C GLY A 54 1.72 1.74 -6.91
N VAL A 55 2.87 1.70 -7.59
CA VAL A 55 4.08 2.42 -7.18
C VAL A 55 4.78 3.04 -8.39
N LEU A 56 5.03 4.35 -8.36
CA LEU A 56 5.84 5.03 -9.36
C LEU A 56 7.32 4.69 -9.17
N LEU A 57 7.93 4.01 -10.14
CA LEU A 57 9.36 3.69 -10.16
C LEU A 57 10.19 4.71 -10.95
N LEU A 58 9.62 5.22 -12.05
CA LEU A 58 10.16 6.28 -12.89
C LEU A 58 8.99 7.10 -13.45
N ASP A 59 9.27 8.24 -14.08
CA ASP A 59 8.24 9.13 -14.64
C ASP A 59 7.33 8.47 -15.70
N GLN A 60 7.73 7.36 -16.33
CA GLN A 60 6.88 6.59 -17.25
C GLN A 60 6.58 5.16 -16.78
N TRP A 61 7.06 4.74 -15.61
CA TRP A 61 6.99 3.36 -15.17
C TRP A 61 6.34 3.25 -13.80
N VAL A 62 5.23 2.53 -13.76
CA VAL A 62 4.52 2.16 -12.55
C VAL A 62 4.59 0.66 -12.36
N LEU A 63 4.78 0.21 -11.12
CA LEU A 63 4.74 -1.18 -10.71
C LEU A 63 3.44 -1.44 -9.94
N THR A 64 2.81 -2.59 -10.17
CA THR A 64 1.59 -3.05 -9.48
C THR A 64 1.57 -4.58 -9.46
N ALA A 65 0.59 -5.17 -8.77
CA ALA A 65 0.33 -6.61 -8.85
C ALA A 65 -0.23 -7.00 -10.23
N ALA A 66 0.11 -8.20 -10.73
CA ALA A 66 -0.32 -8.69 -12.03
C ALA A 66 -1.82 -9.01 -12.07
N HIS A 67 -2.41 -9.48 -10.98
CA HIS A 67 -3.85 -9.74 -10.89
C HIS A 67 -4.72 -8.47 -11.05
N CYS A 68 -4.13 -7.27 -10.95
CA CYS A 68 -4.78 -5.99 -11.22
C CYS A 68 -4.92 -5.66 -12.72
N ALA A 69 -4.44 -6.51 -13.62
CA ALA A 69 -4.55 -6.28 -15.07
C ALA A 69 -6.02 -6.15 -15.51
N ARG A 70 -6.31 -5.15 -16.35
CA ARG A 70 -7.64 -4.92 -16.95
C ARG A 70 -7.48 -4.42 -18.40
N PRO A 71 -8.50 -4.53 -19.27
CA PRO A 71 -8.40 -4.07 -20.65
C PRO A 71 -8.02 -2.59 -20.80
N ILE A 72 -8.56 -1.73 -19.92
CA ILE A 72 -8.31 -0.28 -19.92
C ILE A 72 -7.92 0.15 -18.50
N LEU A 73 -6.72 0.72 -18.37
CA LEU A 73 -6.17 1.21 -17.11
C LEU A 73 -5.72 2.67 -17.21
N TYR A 74 -5.91 3.39 -16.11
CA TYR A 74 -5.36 4.72 -15.87
C TYR A 74 -4.62 4.73 -14.53
N VAL A 75 -3.57 5.52 -14.46
CA VAL A 75 -2.80 5.78 -13.24
C VAL A 75 -3.17 7.17 -12.73
N SER A 76 -3.59 7.26 -11.47
CA SER A 76 -3.77 8.53 -10.77
C SER A 76 -2.67 8.71 -9.74
N LEU A 77 -1.84 9.74 -9.94
CA LEU A 77 -0.71 10.12 -9.08
C LEU A 77 -1.05 11.38 -8.29
N GLY A 78 -0.32 11.62 -7.20
CA GLY A 78 -0.44 12.87 -6.43
C GLY A 78 -1.77 13.04 -5.72
N LYS A 79 -2.46 11.92 -5.44
CA LYS A 79 -3.72 11.89 -4.70
C LYS A 79 -3.52 11.53 -3.24
N HIS A 80 -4.32 12.15 -2.39
CA HIS A 80 -4.51 11.76 -1.00
C HIS A 80 -5.96 11.33 -0.74
N ASN A 81 -6.95 12.04 -1.27
CA ASN A 81 -8.36 11.66 -1.14
C ASN A 81 -8.96 11.23 -2.49
N LEU A 82 -9.42 9.97 -2.61
CA LEU A 82 -9.96 9.42 -3.86
C LEU A 82 -11.25 10.09 -4.34
N ARG A 83 -12.05 10.65 -3.43
CA ARG A 83 -13.36 11.24 -3.75
C ARG A 83 -13.30 12.73 -4.08
N ARG A 84 -12.16 13.38 -3.84
CA ARG A 84 -11.99 14.82 -4.06
C ARG A 84 -11.03 15.05 -5.22
N TRP A 85 -11.33 16.06 -6.03
CA TRP A 85 -10.33 16.59 -6.95
C TRP A 85 -9.23 17.29 -6.15
N GLU A 86 -7.97 17.07 -6.54
CA GLU A 86 -6.80 17.67 -5.88
C GLU A 86 -5.88 18.25 -6.94
N ALA A 87 -5.42 19.50 -6.75
CA ALA A 87 -4.58 20.18 -7.74
C ALA A 87 -3.24 19.46 -8.02
N THR A 88 -2.79 18.62 -7.10
CA THR A 88 -1.60 17.77 -7.25
C THR A 88 -1.82 16.56 -8.13
N GLN A 89 -3.08 16.22 -8.46
CA GLN A 89 -3.41 14.98 -9.13
C GLN A 89 -3.05 14.98 -10.61
N GLN A 90 -2.59 13.83 -11.10
CA GLN A 90 -2.34 13.59 -12.52
C GLN A 90 -2.94 12.25 -12.91
N VAL A 91 -3.80 12.24 -13.93
CA VAL A 91 -4.43 11.01 -14.43
C VAL A 91 -3.87 10.70 -15.80
N LEU A 92 -3.15 9.58 -15.91
CA LEU A 92 -2.38 9.20 -17.09
C LEU A 92 -2.86 7.86 -17.63
N HIS A 93 -2.99 7.74 -18.94
CA HIS A 93 -3.38 6.48 -19.59
C HIS A 93 -2.22 5.48 -19.57
N VAL A 94 -2.50 4.21 -19.28
CA VAL A 94 -1.53 3.12 -19.40
C VAL A 94 -1.43 2.69 -20.86
N GLN A 95 -0.26 2.87 -21.47
CA GLN A 95 -0.02 2.47 -22.86
C GLN A 95 0.22 0.96 -22.97
N ARG A 96 0.96 0.38 -22.02
CA ARG A 96 1.35 -1.03 -22.05
C ARG A 96 1.31 -1.62 -20.64
N GLN A 97 0.78 -2.84 -20.56
CA GLN A 97 0.82 -3.71 -19.39
C GLN A 97 1.83 -4.82 -19.68
N VAL A 98 2.78 -5.05 -18.75
CA VAL A 98 3.83 -6.07 -18.86
C VAL A 98 3.84 -6.91 -17.58
N PRO A 99 2.94 -7.90 -17.47
CA PRO A 99 2.98 -8.83 -16.33
C PRO A 99 4.27 -9.65 -16.38
N HIS A 100 4.73 -10.09 -15.22
CA HIS A 100 5.87 -11.02 -15.16
C HIS A 100 5.52 -12.31 -15.91
N PRO A 101 6.43 -12.84 -16.76
CA PRO A 101 6.13 -14.01 -17.60
C PRO A 101 5.82 -15.28 -16.80
N SER A 102 6.33 -15.37 -15.57
CA SER A 102 6.07 -16.48 -14.66
C SER A 102 4.87 -16.27 -13.73
N TYR A 103 4.06 -15.21 -13.93
CA TYR A 103 2.89 -14.96 -13.09
C TYR A 103 1.91 -16.13 -13.16
N ASN A 104 1.53 -16.67 -12.00
CA ASN A 104 0.55 -17.74 -11.87
C ASN A 104 -0.68 -17.26 -11.10
N ALA A 105 -1.81 -17.12 -11.79
CA ALA A 105 -3.05 -16.62 -11.20
C ALA A 105 -3.70 -17.54 -10.16
N ARG A 106 -3.33 -18.84 -10.11
CA ARG A 106 -3.86 -19.77 -9.12
C ARG A 106 -3.13 -19.69 -7.78
N THR A 107 -1.82 -19.45 -7.83
CA THR A 107 -0.96 -19.43 -6.63
C THR A 107 -0.54 -18.02 -6.21
N HIS A 108 -0.82 -17.01 -7.05
CA HIS A 108 -0.28 -15.66 -6.93
C HIS A 108 1.25 -15.60 -6.95
N ASP A 109 1.93 -16.65 -7.42
CA ASP A 109 3.38 -16.61 -7.60
C ASP A 109 3.76 -15.63 -8.71
N SER A 110 4.86 -14.91 -8.50
CA SER A 110 5.32 -13.83 -9.40
C SER A 110 4.23 -12.82 -9.78
N ASP A 111 3.42 -12.41 -8.79
CA ASP A 111 2.31 -11.47 -8.96
C ASP A 111 2.78 -9.99 -9.04
N LEU A 112 3.50 -9.67 -10.11
CA LEU A 112 3.92 -8.30 -10.42
C LEU A 112 3.77 -7.97 -11.90
N MET A 113 3.49 -6.69 -12.17
CA MET A 113 3.31 -6.15 -13.51
C MET A 113 3.85 -4.72 -13.59
N LEU A 114 4.60 -4.45 -14.66
CA LEU A 114 5.00 -3.10 -15.04
C LEU A 114 3.96 -2.46 -15.97
N LEU A 115 3.67 -1.19 -15.72
CA LEU A 115 2.81 -0.35 -16.52
C LEU A 115 3.65 0.75 -17.15
N ARG A 116 3.67 0.82 -18.48
CA ARG A 116 4.24 1.96 -19.20
C ARG A 116 3.17 3.01 -19.42
N LEU A 117 3.41 4.22 -18.94
CA LEU A 117 2.52 5.35 -19.10
C LEU A 117 2.66 5.95 -20.51
N ARG A 118 1.53 6.32 -21.14
CA ARG A 118 1.51 6.96 -22.46
C ARG A 118 2.23 8.32 -22.46
N GLN A 119 2.26 8.99 -21.32
CA GLN A 119 2.93 10.27 -21.10
C GLN A 119 3.74 10.22 -19.80
N ARG A 120 4.82 11.00 -19.74
CA ARG A 120 5.63 11.18 -18.52
C ARG A 120 4.82 11.88 -17.44
N ALA A 121 4.86 11.34 -16.23
CA ALA A 121 4.37 11.99 -15.03
C ALA A 121 5.23 13.22 -14.72
N ARG A 122 4.58 14.31 -14.32
CA ARG A 122 5.29 15.53 -13.88
C ARG A 122 5.76 15.31 -12.45
N ILE A 123 7.08 15.18 -12.27
CA ILE A 123 7.69 14.96 -10.97
C ILE A 123 7.67 16.25 -10.14
N GLY A 124 7.37 16.13 -8.85
CA GLY A 124 7.29 17.24 -7.91
C GLY A 124 7.09 16.76 -6.48
N ARG A 125 6.72 17.68 -5.58
CA ARG A 125 6.59 17.37 -4.14
C ARG A 125 5.56 16.27 -3.85
N ALA A 126 4.46 16.22 -4.61
CA ALA A 126 3.39 15.24 -4.42
C ALA A 126 3.50 13.99 -5.32
N VAL A 127 4.41 14.01 -6.30
CA VAL A 127 4.60 12.92 -7.28
C VAL A 127 6.10 12.70 -7.43
N ARG A 128 6.63 11.65 -6.80
CA ARG A 128 8.06 11.35 -6.83
C ARG A 128 8.26 9.84 -6.84
N PRO A 129 9.15 9.31 -7.70
CA PRO A 129 9.41 7.89 -7.73
C PRO A 129 10.12 7.40 -6.47
N ILE A 130 10.04 6.09 -6.22
CA ILE A 130 10.80 5.40 -5.18
C ILE A 130 11.71 4.33 -5.80
N GLY A 131 12.90 4.17 -5.20
CA GLY A 131 13.85 3.14 -5.61
C GLY A 131 13.51 1.76 -5.05
N LEU A 132 13.82 0.72 -5.83
CA LEU A 132 13.79 -0.67 -5.36
C LEU A 132 14.88 -0.91 -4.33
N ALA A 133 14.56 -1.69 -3.30
CA ALA A 133 15.56 -2.21 -2.38
C ALA A 133 16.62 -3.02 -3.12
N ARG A 134 17.87 -2.99 -2.63
CA ARG A 134 18.99 -3.73 -3.23
C ARG A 134 19.06 -5.18 -2.76
N SER A 135 18.62 -5.43 -1.53
CA SER A 135 18.59 -6.72 -0.86
C SER A 135 17.23 -6.93 -0.21
N CYS A 136 16.86 -8.18 0.01
CA CYS A 136 15.65 -8.55 0.71
C CYS A 136 15.71 -8.02 2.15
N ALA A 137 14.56 -7.60 2.69
CA ALA A 137 14.47 -7.20 4.09
C ALA A 137 14.57 -8.43 5.01
N SER A 138 15.29 -8.29 6.12
CA SER A 138 15.42 -9.36 7.12
C SER A 138 14.17 -9.44 8.01
N PRO A 139 13.87 -10.60 8.61
CA PRO A 139 12.80 -10.72 9.60
C PRO A 139 12.92 -9.68 10.72
N GLY A 140 11.79 -9.14 11.16
CA GLY A 140 11.71 -8.07 12.15
C GLY A 140 11.94 -6.65 11.60
N THR A 141 12.34 -6.50 10.33
CA THR A 141 12.48 -5.17 9.71
C THR A 141 11.14 -4.44 9.72
N SER A 142 11.12 -3.21 10.25
CA SER A 142 9.95 -2.34 10.24
C SER A 142 9.71 -1.78 8.84
N CYS A 143 8.45 -1.84 8.42
CA CYS A 143 7.98 -1.43 7.11
C CYS A 143 6.69 -0.63 7.24
N LEU A 144 6.40 0.16 6.20
CA LEU A 144 5.18 0.94 6.04
C LEU A 144 4.43 0.42 4.81
N VAL A 145 3.15 0.15 4.97
CA VAL A 145 2.21 -0.09 3.87
C VAL A 145 1.27 1.10 3.76
N SER A 146 0.95 1.48 2.52
CA SER A 146 -0.04 2.51 2.26
C SER A 146 -1.03 2.14 1.16
N GLY A 147 -2.27 2.59 1.30
CA GLY A 147 -3.31 2.35 0.30
C GLY A 147 -4.68 2.89 0.68
N TRP A 148 -5.64 2.61 -0.19
CA TRP A 148 -7.07 2.95 -0.03
C TRP A 148 -7.95 1.69 0.01
N GLY A 149 -7.33 0.54 0.30
CA GLY A 149 -8.03 -0.71 0.55
C GLY A 149 -8.86 -0.65 1.82
N THR A 150 -9.60 -1.74 2.05
CA THR A 150 -10.57 -1.78 3.13
C THR A 150 -9.91 -1.63 4.50
N THR A 151 -10.63 -0.87 5.31
CA THR A 151 -10.30 -0.41 6.65
C THR A 151 -10.81 -1.36 7.74
N SER A 152 -11.68 -2.28 7.35
CA SER A 152 -12.33 -3.23 8.24
C SER A 152 -12.55 -4.57 7.53
N SER A 153 -12.57 -5.64 8.32
CA SER A 153 -12.88 -7.01 7.91
C SER A 153 -13.68 -7.67 9.04
N PRO A 154 -14.71 -8.50 8.75
CA PRO A 154 -15.14 -8.99 7.44
C PRO A 154 -16.03 -8.00 6.66
N ILE A 155 -16.64 -7.02 7.32
CA ILE A 155 -17.46 -6.00 6.64
C ILE A 155 -16.53 -4.90 6.12
N ALA A 156 -16.43 -4.76 4.79
CA ALA A 156 -15.52 -3.81 4.17
C ALA A 156 -15.98 -2.35 4.33
N ARG A 157 -15.05 -1.47 4.70
CA ARG A 157 -15.22 -0.01 4.68
C ARG A 157 -14.06 0.59 3.91
N TYR A 158 -14.34 1.37 2.88
CA TYR A 158 -13.28 1.97 2.06
C TYR A 158 -13.01 3.41 2.49
N PRO A 159 -11.77 3.74 2.87
CA PRO A 159 -11.41 5.07 3.29
C PRO A 159 -11.37 5.98 2.05
N SER A 160 -11.76 7.23 2.23
CA SER A 160 -11.56 8.22 1.16
C SER A 160 -10.13 8.72 1.13
N ALA A 161 -9.52 8.93 2.30
CA ALA A 161 -8.14 9.38 2.46
C ALA A 161 -7.15 8.22 2.46
N LEU A 162 -5.93 8.45 1.99
CA LEU A 162 -4.86 7.47 1.98
C LEU A 162 -4.51 7.05 3.40
N GLN A 163 -4.40 5.74 3.62
CA GLN A 163 -4.11 5.15 4.92
C GLN A 163 -2.72 4.54 4.93
N CYS A 164 -2.12 4.51 6.11
CA CYS A 164 -0.77 4.05 6.41
C CYS A 164 -0.84 3.06 7.59
N VAL A 165 -0.02 2.01 7.54
CA VAL A 165 0.15 1.08 8.66
C VAL A 165 1.60 0.63 8.77
N ASN A 166 2.11 0.59 10.00
CA ASN A 166 3.44 0.06 10.29
C ASN A 166 3.32 -1.43 10.64
N ILE A 167 4.12 -2.24 9.95
CA ILE A 167 4.16 -3.70 10.09
C ILE A 167 5.60 -4.19 9.99
N ASN A 168 5.86 -5.43 10.38
CA ASN A 168 7.20 -6.02 10.37
C ASN A 168 7.28 -7.21 9.40
N ILE A 169 8.46 -7.43 8.83
CA ILE A 169 8.75 -8.63 8.05
C ILE A 169 8.72 -9.86 8.94
N PHE A 170 8.03 -10.91 8.49
CA PHE A 170 8.01 -12.20 9.16
C PHE A 170 9.19 -13.08 8.69
N SER A 171 9.59 -14.05 9.51
CA SER A 171 10.51 -15.09 9.03
C SER A 171 9.81 -15.99 8.02
N ASP A 172 10.58 -16.55 7.08
CA ASP A 172 10.08 -17.52 6.10
C ASP A 172 9.43 -18.71 6.82
N GLN A 173 10.00 -19.17 7.94
CA GLN A 173 9.42 -20.22 8.77
C GLN A 173 8.04 -19.85 9.31
N ALA A 174 7.87 -18.64 9.87
CA ALA A 174 6.57 -18.21 10.40
C ALA A 174 5.54 -18.02 9.27
N CYS A 175 5.98 -17.51 8.12
CA CYS A 175 5.17 -17.35 6.92
C CYS A 175 4.68 -18.72 6.40
N GLN A 176 5.57 -19.72 6.32
CA GLN A 176 5.24 -21.08 5.91
C GLN A 176 4.35 -21.81 6.93
N GLN A 177 4.52 -21.55 8.22
CA GLN A 177 3.64 -22.08 9.27
C GLN A 177 2.22 -21.52 9.15
N ALA A 178 2.08 -20.23 8.83
CA ALA A 178 0.80 -19.59 8.59
C ALA A 178 0.13 -20.09 7.30
N TYR A 179 0.93 -20.34 6.25
CA TYR A 179 0.46 -20.75 4.93
C TYR A 179 1.21 -21.98 4.38
N PRO A 180 0.94 -23.19 4.92
CA PRO A 180 1.65 -24.39 4.51
C PRO A 180 1.55 -24.66 3.01
N ASN A 181 2.71 -24.85 2.36
CA ASN A 181 2.87 -25.18 0.93
C ASN A 181 2.39 -24.09 -0.06
N ALA A 182 2.08 -22.88 0.40
CA ALA A 182 1.61 -21.79 -0.45
C ALA A 182 2.65 -20.68 -0.67
N ILE A 183 3.68 -20.60 0.19
CA ILE A 183 4.70 -19.55 0.12
C ILE A 183 5.84 -19.98 -0.79
N THR A 184 6.14 -19.16 -1.80
CA THR A 184 7.28 -19.34 -2.70
C THR A 184 8.44 -18.41 -2.32
N GLU A 185 9.64 -18.64 -2.88
CA GLU A 185 10.78 -17.74 -2.69
C GLU A 185 10.54 -16.31 -3.22
N GLY A 186 9.58 -16.16 -4.14
CA GLY A 186 9.15 -14.88 -4.70
C GLY A 186 8.22 -14.08 -3.78
N MET A 187 7.88 -14.62 -2.61
CA MET A 187 6.96 -14.00 -1.65
C MET A 187 7.68 -13.59 -0.37
N VAL A 188 7.08 -12.65 0.37
CA VAL A 188 7.50 -12.25 1.71
C VAL A 188 6.26 -11.93 2.54
N CYS A 189 6.23 -12.40 3.79
CA CYS A 189 5.15 -12.08 4.71
C CYS A 189 5.47 -10.82 5.53
N ALA A 190 4.48 -9.97 5.75
CA ALA A 190 4.59 -8.85 6.67
C ALA A 190 3.28 -8.59 7.42
N GLY A 191 3.38 -8.21 8.68
CA GLY A 191 2.21 -7.95 9.52
C GLY A 191 2.59 -7.61 10.95
N VAL A 192 1.65 -7.78 11.87
CA VAL A 192 1.89 -7.75 13.32
C VAL A 192 1.54 -9.13 13.88
N PRO A 193 2.42 -9.79 14.65
CA PRO A 193 2.16 -11.15 15.16
C PRO A 193 0.83 -11.31 15.90
N GLN A 194 0.46 -10.30 16.70
CA GLN A 194 -0.81 -10.28 17.44
C GLN A 194 -2.03 -10.02 16.55
N GLY A 195 -1.85 -9.82 15.25
CA GLY A 195 -2.89 -9.38 14.33
C GLY A 195 -3.25 -7.91 14.56
N GLY A 196 -4.45 -7.53 14.14
CA GLY A 196 -5.00 -6.17 14.31
C GLY A 196 -4.37 -5.11 13.41
N ARG A 197 -3.32 -5.43 12.64
CA ARG A 197 -2.73 -4.58 11.60
C ARG A 197 -2.37 -5.36 10.35
N ASP A 198 -2.91 -4.94 9.20
CA ASP A 198 -2.66 -5.61 7.92
C ASP A 198 -3.06 -4.73 6.72
N SER A 199 -2.51 -5.05 5.55
CA SER A 199 -3.07 -4.64 4.26
C SER A 199 -4.37 -5.42 3.98
N CYS A 200 -5.27 -4.90 3.16
CA CYS A 200 -6.49 -5.63 2.84
C CYS A 200 -6.98 -5.36 1.41
N GLN A 201 -8.18 -5.86 1.08
CA GLN A 201 -8.78 -5.74 -0.25
C GLN A 201 -8.74 -4.30 -0.77
N GLY A 202 -8.16 -4.09 -1.96
CA GLY A 202 -7.99 -2.77 -2.58
C GLY A 202 -6.62 -2.13 -2.35
N ASP A 203 -5.81 -2.67 -1.43
CA ASP A 203 -4.40 -2.30 -1.30
C ASP A 203 -3.49 -3.04 -2.29
N SER A 204 -4.00 -4.09 -2.96
CA SER A 204 -3.28 -4.90 -3.96
C SER A 204 -2.46 -4.05 -4.93
N GLY A 205 -1.22 -4.45 -5.18
CA GLY A 205 -0.24 -3.70 -5.96
C GLY A 205 0.35 -2.47 -5.26
N GLY A 206 -0.16 -2.08 -4.09
CA GLY A 206 0.37 -1.01 -3.26
C GLY A 206 1.71 -1.37 -2.62
N PRO A 207 2.45 -0.35 -2.14
CA PRO A 207 3.84 -0.52 -1.71
C PRO A 207 3.96 -1.12 -0.30
N LEU A 208 4.96 -1.99 -0.12
CA LEU A 208 5.61 -2.27 1.15
C LEU A 208 6.97 -1.58 1.16
N VAL A 209 7.12 -0.53 1.98
CA VAL A 209 8.34 0.30 2.06
C VAL A 209 9.06 0.04 3.37
N CYS A 210 10.34 -0.37 3.30
CA CYS A 210 11.16 -0.57 4.49
C CYS A 210 12.46 0.23 4.33
N GLY A 211 12.86 0.98 5.37
CA GLY A 211 14.05 1.83 5.30
C GLY A 211 14.05 2.85 4.15
N GLY A 212 12.87 3.31 3.72
CA GLY A 212 12.72 4.23 2.58
C GLY A 212 12.91 3.61 1.20
N GLN A 213 12.99 2.28 1.09
CA GLN A 213 13.09 1.56 -0.18
C GLN A 213 11.89 0.65 -0.40
N LEU A 214 11.50 0.47 -1.67
CA LEU A 214 10.41 -0.42 -2.03
C LEU A 214 10.88 -1.88 -1.93
N GLN A 215 10.30 -2.64 -1.00
CA GLN A 215 10.63 -4.04 -0.73
C GLN A 215 9.60 -5.01 -1.31
N GLY A 216 8.33 -4.63 -1.34
CA GLY A 216 7.27 -5.52 -1.80
C GLY A 216 6.06 -4.83 -2.39
N LEU A 217 5.17 -5.64 -2.94
CA LEU A 217 3.83 -5.25 -3.40
C LEU A 217 2.80 -6.07 -2.63
N VAL A 218 1.73 -5.43 -2.16
CA VAL A 218 0.58 -6.15 -1.60
C VAL A 218 0.04 -7.10 -2.66
N SER A 219 -0.10 -8.39 -2.36
CA SER A 219 -0.53 -9.40 -3.33
C SER A 219 -1.76 -10.16 -2.85
N TRP A 220 -1.65 -10.90 -1.75
CA TRP A 220 -2.76 -11.70 -1.21
C TRP A 220 -2.64 -11.89 0.31
N GLY A 221 -3.63 -12.54 0.91
CA GLY A 221 -3.68 -12.88 2.32
C GLY A 221 -4.94 -13.67 2.63
N MET A 222 -5.24 -13.89 3.91
CA MET A 222 -6.54 -14.46 4.30
C MET A 222 -7.67 -13.50 3.91
N GLU A 223 -8.85 -14.04 3.57
CA GLU A 223 -10.04 -13.23 3.28
C GLU A 223 -10.40 -12.30 4.45
N ARG A 224 -10.16 -12.81 5.67
CA ARG A 224 -10.15 -12.01 6.90
C ARG A 224 -8.76 -11.45 7.13
N CYS A 225 -8.61 -10.17 6.87
CA CYS A 225 -7.36 -9.45 7.07
C CYS A 225 -7.07 -9.24 8.55
N ALA A 226 -5.79 -9.05 8.90
CA ALA A 226 -5.31 -8.76 10.26
C ALA A 226 -5.62 -9.84 11.31
N MET A 227 -5.76 -11.09 10.89
CA MET A 227 -5.86 -12.23 11.80
C MET A 227 -4.52 -12.47 12.52
N ALA A 228 -4.58 -12.73 13.82
CA ALA A 228 -3.40 -13.12 14.57
C ALA A 228 -2.77 -14.39 13.97
N GLY A 229 -1.45 -14.38 13.78
CA GLY A 229 -0.71 -15.49 13.17
C GLY A 229 -0.80 -15.60 11.65
N TYR A 230 -1.61 -14.78 10.96
CA TYR A 230 -1.77 -14.80 9.50
C TYR A 230 -1.36 -13.46 8.88
N PRO A 231 -0.07 -13.25 8.59
CA PRO A 231 0.43 -12.01 8.00
C PRO A 231 0.01 -11.85 6.53
N GLY A 232 -0.12 -10.62 6.04
CA GLY A 232 -0.29 -10.36 4.62
C GLY A 232 0.90 -10.89 3.81
N VAL A 233 0.64 -11.33 2.58
CA VAL A 233 1.64 -11.87 1.65
C VAL A 233 1.89 -10.86 0.52
N TYR A 234 3.17 -10.55 0.33
CA TYR A 234 3.65 -9.55 -0.59
C TYR A 234 4.57 -10.19 -1.62
N THR A 235 4.58 -9.67 -2.85
CA THR A 235 5.63 -10.02 -3.81
C THR A 235 6.97 -9.49 -3.33
N ASN A 236 8.00 -10.33 -3.26
CA ASN A 236 9.32 -9.99 -2.74
C ASN A 236 10.23 -9.40 -3.82
N LEU A 237 10.24 -8.07 -3.95
CA LEU A 237 10.83 -7.39 -5.10
C LEU A 237 12.35 -7.50 -5.22
N CYS A 238 13.06 -7.83 -4.14
CA CYS A 238 14.49 -8.12 -4.22
C CYS A 238 14.79 -9.26 -5.21
N LYS A 239 13.87 -10.23 -5.36
CA LYS A 239 14.00 -11.38 -6.26
C LYS A 239 13.73 -11.02 -7.73
N TYR A 240 13.05 -9.91 -7.98
CA TYR A 240 12.60 -9.52 -9.33
C TYR A 240 13.35 -8.32 -9.91
N ARG A 241 14.34 -7.76 -9.20
CA ARG A 241 15.07 -6.54 -9.61
C ARG A 241 15.59 -6.60 -11.05
N SER A 242 16.24 -7.71 -11.41
CA SER A 242 16.83 -7.90 -12.73
C SER A 242 15.78 -7.90 -13.84
N TRP A 243 14.61 -8.51 -13.61
CA TRP A 243 13.50 -8.45 -14.56
C TRP A 243 12.96 -7.03 -14.68
N ILE A 244 12.67 -6.36 -13.55
CA ILE A 244 12.13 -5.00 -13.53
C ILE A 244 13.04 -4.05 -14.32
N GLN A 245 14.35 -4.09 -14.06
CA GLN A 245 15.33 -3.22 -14.72
C GLN A 245 15.41 -3.49 -16.23
N ARG A 246 15.51 -4.75 -16.65
CA ARG A 246 15.57 -5.11 -18.08
C ARG A 246 14.30 -4.69 -18.82
N THR A 247 13.13 -4.88 -18.21
CA THR A 247 11.86 -4.50 -18.82
C THR A 247 11.73 -2.99 -18.99
N MET A 248 12.22 -2.19 -18.03
CA MET A 248 12.20 -0.72 -18.15
C MET A 248 13.21 -0.17 -19.16
N GLN A 249 14.30 -0.90 -19.44
CA GLN A 249 15.34 -0.51 -20.41
C GLN A 249 15.05 -0.96 -21.84
N GLY A 250 14.45 -2.14 -22.03
CA GLY A 250 14.23 -2.77 -23.33
C GLY A 250 12.95 -2.34 -24.05
N GLN A 251 12.41 -1.16 -23.75
CA GLN A 251 11.09 -0.66 -24.20
C GLN A 251 11.15 0.84 -24.44
#